data_AF-H8Z0K4-F1
#
_entry.id   AF-H8Z0K4-F1
#
_cell.length_a   1.000
_cell.length_b   1.000
_cell.length_c   1.000
_cell.angle_alpha   90.00
_cell.angle_beta   90.00
_cell.angle_gamma   90.00
#
_symmetry.space_group_name_H-M   'P 1'
#
loop_
_entity.id
_entity.type
_entity.pdbx_description
1 polymer ?
#
loop_
_entity_poly.entity_id
_entity_poly.type
_entity_poly.pdbx_seq_one_letter_code
_entity_poly.pdbx_strand_id
1 'polypeptide(L)' 'MSFELRFKEDALNEWRRLDGSIRGQFKKKLAERLGNPCVLSAKLSGHPSRYKIKLRNAGFRLVYEGSEI' A
#
# COMPACT_ATOMS: atom_id res chain seq x y z
N MET A 1 1.85 -3.01 -18.03
CA MET A 1 1.30 -4.10 -17.19
C MET A 1 0.56 -3.46 -16.05
N SER A 2 -0.73 -3.73 -15.93
CA SER A 2 -1.62 -3.07 -14.96
C SER A 2 -1.88 -4.04 -13.83
N PHE A 3 -1.43 -3.74 -12.62
CA PHE A 3 -1.81 -4.52 -11.44
C PHE A 3 -3.20 -4.10 -10.96
N GLU A 4 -3.94 -5.00 -10.31
CA GLU A 4 -5.23 -4.69 -9.68
C GLU A 4 -5.03 -4.44 -8.17
N LEU A 5 -5.73 -3.44 -7.63
CA LEU A 5 -5.74 -3.17 -6.19
C LEU A 5 -6.91 -3.89 -5.53
N ARG A 6 -6.61 -4.82 -4.62
CA ARG A 6 -7.61 -5.44 -3.74
C ARG A 6 -7.29 -5.18 -2.28
N PHE A 7 -8.33 -4.92 -1.49
CA PHE A 7 -8.23 -4.85 -0.03
C PHE A 7 -8.75 -6.15 0.58
N LYS A 8 -8.05 -6.64 1.61
CA LYS A 8 -8.65 -7.57 2.58
C LYS A 8 -9.76 -6.85 3.34
N GLU A 9 -10.74 -7.58 3.84
CA GLU A 9 -11.88 -6.99 4.54
C GLU A 9 -11.45 -6.11 5.72
N ASP A 10 -10.57 -6.63 6.58
CA ASP A 10 -10.01 -5.88 7.72
C ASP A 10 -9.28 -4.61 7.27
N ALA A 11 -8.46 -4.73 6.22
CA ALA A 11 -7.72 -3.60 5.67
C ALA A 11 -8.64 -2.55 5.05
N LEU A 12 -9.78 -2.96 4.46
CA LEU A 12 -10.79 -2.04 3.94
C LEU A 12 -11.50 -1.31 5.08
N ASN A 13 -11.76 -2.00 6.19
CA ASN A 13 -12.35 -1.40 7.39
C ASN A 13 -11.40 -0.36 8.01
N GLU A 14 -10.11 -0.68 8.16
CA GLU A 14 -9.09 0.28 8.59
C GLU A 14 -8.97 1.46 7.62
N TRP A 15 -8.96 1.18 6.32
CA TRP A 15 -8.90 2.20 5.27
C TRP A 15 -10.07 3.20 5.37
N ARG A 16 -11.29 2.71 5.61
CA ARG A 16 -12.49 3.55 5.74
C ARG A 16 -12.46 4.45 6.97
N ARG A 17 -11.73 4.05 8.03
CA ARG A 17 -11.56 4.85 9.26
C ARG A 17 -10.53 5.98 9.11
N LEU A 18 -9.70 5.95 8.07
CA LEU A 18 -8.72 7.00 7.83
C LEU A 18 -9.39 8.32 7.42
N ASP A 19 -8.84 9.42 7.92
CA ASP A 19 -9.20 10.76 7.45
C ASP A 19 -9.03 10.90 5.93
N GLY A 20 -9.82 11.78 5.31
CA GLY A 20 -9.81 12.03 3.87
C GLY A 20 -8.44 12.46 3.33
N SER A 21 -7.69 13.26 4.09
CA SER A 21 -6.34 13.69 3.72
C SER A 21 -5.36 12.50 3.70
N ILE A 22 -5.42 11.64 4.73
CA ILE A 22 -4.56 10.46 4.84
C ILE A 22 -4.87 9.44 3.73
N ARG A 23 -6.16 9.18 3.46
CA ARG A 23 -6.58 8.37 2.31
C ARG A 23 -6.09 8.95 1.00
N GLY A 24 -6.19 10.27 0.81
CA GLY A 24 -5.71 10.96 -0.38
C GLY A 24 -4.21 10.77 -0.62
N GLN A 25 -3.40 10.91 0.44
CA GLN A 25 -1.95 10.67 0.38
C GLN A 25 -1.61 9.22 0.02
N PHE A 26 -2.28 8.25 0.65
CA PHE A 26 -2.08 6.84 0.31
C PHE A 26 -2.55 6.50 -1.11
N LYS A 27 -3.68 7.04 -1.59
CA LYS A 27 -4.18 6.82 -2.96
C LYS A 27 -3.14 7.20 -4.01
N LYS A 28 -2.49 8.37 -3.85
CA LYS A 28 -1.42 8.81 -4.75
C LYS A 28 -0.28 7.79 -4.80
N LYS A 29 0.16 7.32 -3.63
CA LYS A 29 1.23 6.32 -3.53
C LYS A 29 0.82 4.95 -4.06
N LEU A 30 -0.41 4.51 -3.82
CA LEU A 30 -0.95 3.26 -4.35
C LEU A 30 -1.02 3.27 -5.87
N ALA A 31 -1.41 4.40 -6.49
CA ALA A 31 -1.42 4.54 -7.94
C ALA A 31 -0.02 4.36 -8.55
N GLU A 32 1.03 4.90 -7.92
CA GLU A 32 2.42 4.64 -8.32
C GLU A 32 2.75 3.13 -8.28
N ARG A 33 2.21 2.39 -7.29
CA ARG A 33 2.46 0.94 -7.13
C ARG A 33 1.69 0.07 -8.12
N LEU A 34 0.61 0.56 -8.71
CA LEU A 34 -0.07 -0.17 -9.79
C LEU A 34 0.75 -0.21 -11.09
N GLY A 35 1.73 0.70 -11.25
CA GLY A 35 2.71 0.64 -12.34
C GLY A 35 3.96 -0.17 -11.99
N ASN A 36 4.41 -0.12 -10.74
CA ASN A 36 5.54 -0.90 -10.23
C ASN A 36 5.33 -1.30 -8.76
N PRO A 37 4.78 -2.49 -8.47
CA PRO A 37 4.52 -2.93 -7.11
C PRO A 37 5.79 -3.36 -6.38
N CYS A 38 6.81 -3.82 -7.10
CA CYS A 38 8.01 -4.43 -6.55
C CYS A 38 9.10 -3.40 -6.21
N VAL A 39 8.86 -2.60 -5.17
CA VAL A 39 9.83 -1.58 -4.73
C VAL A 39 10.77 -2.14 -3.66
N LEU A 40 11.98 -2.50 -4.07
CA LEU A 40 12.98 -3.17 -3.20
C LEU A 40 13.26 -2.44 -1.89
N SER A 41 13.40 -1.11 -1.91
CA SER A 41 13.64 -0.29 -0.71
C SER A 41 12.45 -0.27 0.27
N ALA A 42 11.27 -0.65 -0.19
CA ALA A 42 10.05 -0.76 0.60
C ALA A 42 9.77 -2.19 1.09
N LYS A 43 10.59 -3.17 0.70
CA LYS A 43 10.39 -4.59 1.03
C LYS A 43 10.43 -4.81 2.54
N LEU A 44 9.50 -5.62 3.03
CA LEU A 44 9.51 -6.10 4.41
C LEU A 44 10.53 -7.24 4.55
N SER A 45 11.41 -7.11 5.55
CA SER A 45 12.33 -8.18 5.94
C SER A 45 11.56 -9.45 6.28
N GLY A 46 12.03 -10.61 5.81
CA GLY A 46 11.42 -11.91 6.10
C GLY A 46 10.16 -12.24 5.30
N HIS A 47 9.75 -11.40 4.34
CA HIS A 47 8.61 -11.68 3.47
C HIS A 47 8.99 -11.57 1.99
N PRO A 48 8.61 -12.54 1.13
CA PRO A 48 9.04 -12.58 -0.27
C PRO A 48 8.46 -11.43 -1.10
N SER A 49 7.18 -11.09 -0.92
CA SER A 49 6.45 -10.17 -1.81
C SER A 49 5.67 -9.08 -1.08
N ARG A 50 6.09 -8.72 0.14
CA ARG A 50 5.40 -7.73 0.97
C ARG A 50 6.19 -6.43 1.07
N TYR A 51 5.50 -5.32 0.92
CA TYR A 51 6.08 -3.98 0.83
C TYR A 51 5.31 -2.98 1.69
N LYS A 52 5.93 -1.84 2.02
CA LYS A 52 5.30 -0.79 2.84
C LYS A 52 5.37 0.60 2.21
N ILE A 53 4.28 1.34 2.31
CA ILE A 53 4.21 2.78 2.06
C ILE A 53 4.26 3.47 3.42
N LYS A 54 5.15 4.46 3.60
CA LYS A 54 5.28 5.23 4.84
C LYS A 54 4.85 6.68 4.61
N LEU A 55 3.89 7.17 5.38
CA LEU A 55 3.58 8.59 5.49
C LEU A 55 4.18 9.10 6.80
N ARG A 56 5.47 9.46 6.77
CA ARG A 56 6.25 9.74 7.99
C ARG A 56 5.66 10.88 8.83
N ASN A 57 5.31 11.99 8.18
CA ASN A 57 4.77 13.17 8.86
C ASN A 57 3.39 12.91 9.49
N ALA A 58 2.62 12.00 8.90
CA ALA A 58 1.30 11.65 9.40
C ALA A 58 1.33 10.47 10.40
N GLY A 59 2.47 9.79 10.57
CA GLY A 59 2.58 8.64 11.46
C GLY A 59 1.98 7.33 10.95
N PHE A 60 1.60 7.23 9.66
CA PHE A 60 0.94 6.05 9.10
C PHE A 60 1.87 5.16 8.27
N ARG A 61 1.55 3.85 8.25
CA ARG A 61 2.17 2.86 7.37
C ARG A 61 1.07 2.01 6.74
N LEU A 62 1.14 1.81 5.43
CA LEU A 62 0.28 0.88 4.70
C LEU A 62 1.15 -0.25 4.18
N VAL A 63 0.72 -1.48 4.38
CA VAL A 63 1.41 -2.68 3.89
C VAL A 63 0.61 -3.28 2.76
N TYR A 64 1.29 -3.64 1.68
CA TYR A 64 0.67 -4.31 0.53
C TYR A 64 1.51 -5.51 0.10
N GLU A 65 0.89 -6.42 -0.61
CA GLU A 65 1.50 -7.60 -1.19
C GLU A 65 1.43 -7.50 -2.71
N GLY A 66 2.54 -7.77 -3.39
CA GLY A 66 2.57 -7.92 -4.83
C GLY A 66 2.30 -9.38 -5.17
N SER A 67 1.21 -9.65 -5.87
CA SER A 67 0.92 -10.96 -6.44
C SER A 67 0.85 -10.79 -7.95
N GLU A 68 1.55 -11.64 -8.69
CA GLU A 68 1.26 -11.83 -10.10
C GLU A 68 -0.11 -12.54 -10.19
N ILE A 69 -0.98 -12.04 -11.07
CA ILE A 69 -2.28 -12.67 -11.36
C ILE A 69 -2.02 -13.81 -12.34
#